data_AF-A0A524PIR3-F1
#
_entry.id   AF-A0A524PIR3-F1
#
_cell.length_a   1.000
_cell.length_b   1.000
_cell.length_c   1.000
_cell.angle_alpha   90.00
_cell.angle_beta   90.00
_cell.angle_gamma   90.00
#
_symmetry.space_group_name_H-M   'P 1'
#
loop_
_entity.id
_entity.type
_entity.pdbx_description
1 polymer ?
#
loop_
_entity_poly.entity_id
_entity_poly.type
_entity_poly.pdbx_seq_one_letter_code
_entity_poly.pdbx_strand_id
1 'polypeptide(L)'
;EIKPRLIISVPLVIEKVYKKRLYPAISKPLMKVLLAIPGINNILYSKIREKFSNSFGGNFIEMVIGGAALNQDVESFFRKLKLPFTIGYGMTECGPLISYSPWSTTRPGASGRPVDTLEVTIDSSDPYNEVGEIIVRGTNVMLGYYKNEEATNEAIDKEGWLHTGDLGVIDREGNIYIKGRSKNMLLGSSGQNIYPEEIESLINNQNYVAESVVISEDQKLVALIFPDADQMKMDNVTTDQLESLFEQMRLEINERLASYMNVSKFRVHREEFDKTPKRTIKRFLYTKS
;
A
#
# COMPACT_ATOMS: atom_id res chain seq x y z
N GLU A 1 -28.86 -14.68 -0.33
CA GLU A 1 -27.87 -13.84 -1.04
C GLU A 1 -27.30 -12.83 -0.05
N ILE A 2 -25.98 -12.67 0.06
CA ILE A 2 -25.34 -11.79 1.05
C ILE A 2 -25.24 -10.37 0.44
N LYS A 3 -25.83 -9.37 1.11
CA LYS A 3 -25.87 -7.96 0.65
C LYS A 3 -25.39 -7.02 1.78
N PRO A 4 -24.08 -7.01 2.07
CA PRO A 4 -23.53 -6.29 3.21
C PRO A 4 -23.68 -4.78 3.05
N ARG A 5 -23.89 -4.06 4.16
CA ARG A 5 -23.84 -2.59 4.18
C ARG A 5 -22.43 -2.06 4.34
N LEU A 6 -21.62 -2.72 5.17
CA LEU A 6 -20.21 -2.40 5.38
C LEU A 6 -19.36 -3.57 4.91
N ILE A 7 -18.32 -3.28 4.15
CA ILE A 7 -17.32 -4.27 3.74
C ILE A 7 -16.02 -3.90 4.41
N ILE A 8 -15.45 -4.80 5.19
CA ILE A 8 -14.12 -4.65 5.77
C ILE A 8 -13.24 -5.68 5.10
N SER A 9 -12.16 -5.23 4.46
CA SER A 9 -11.31 -6.11 3.65
C SER A 9 -9.85 -5.67 3.68
N VAL A 10 -8.96 -6.59 3.34
CA VAL A 10 -7.55 -6.29 3.08
C VAL A 10 -7.34 -5.90 1.61
N PRO A 11 -6.32 -5.09 1.27
CA PRO A 11 -6.01 -4.69 -0.10
C PRO A 11 -5.93 -5.88 -1.06
N LEU A 12 -5.24 -6.97 -0.67
CA LEU A 12 -5.04 -8.16 -1.50
C LEU A 12 -6.36 -8.71 -2.08
N VAL A 13 -7.43 -8.74 -1.29
CA VAL A 13 -8.73 -9.24 -1.74
C VAL A 13 -9.35 -8.27 -2.74
N ILE A 14 -9.32 -6.97 -2.44
CA ILE A 14 -9.87 -5.91 -3.29
C ILE A 14 -9.12 -5.83 -4.63
N GLU A 15 -7.80 -5.87 -4.59
CA GLU A 15 -6.92 -5.85 -5.76
C GLU A 15 -7.14 -7.08 -6.65
N LYS A 16 -7.34 -8.26 -6.04
CA LYS A 16 -7.67 -9.48 -6.80
C LYS A 16 -9.03 -9.37 -7.49
N VAL A 17 -10.03 -8.78 -6.84
CA VAL A 17 -11.34 -8.51 -7.47
C VAL A 17 -11.18 -7.51 -8.61
N TYR A 18 -10.42 -6.42 -8.41
CA TYR A 18 -10.10 -5.44 -9.44
C TYR A 18 -9.41 -6.09 -10.65
N LYS A 19 -8.28 -6.79 -10.44
CA LYS A 19 -7.49 -7.46 -11.49
C LYS A 19 -8.32 -8.48 -12.26
N LYS A 20 -9.19 -9.27 -11.60
CA LYS A 20 -9.96 -10.32 -12.28
C LYS A 20 -11.26 -9.85 -12.93
N ARG A 21 -11.96 -8.88 -12.33
CA ARG A 21 -13.33 -8.49 -12.75
C ARG A 21 -13.39 -7.17 -13.51
N LEU A 22 -12.50 -6.23 -13.19
CA LEU A 22 -12.52 -4.87 -13.75
C LEU A 22 -11.42 -4.64 -14.78
N TYR A 23 -10.17 -4.97 -14.44
CA TYR A 23 -9.02 -4.68 -15.29
C TYR A 23 -9.18 -5.19 -16.74
N PRO A 24 -9.63 -6.44 -17.01
CA PRO A 24 -9.78 -6.94 -18.38
C PRO A 24 -10.88 -6.25 -19.18
N ALA A 25 -11.85 -5.61 -18.51
CA ALA A 25 -12.90 -4.85 -19.17
C ALA A 25 -12.40 -3.47 -19.60
N ILE A 26 -11.56 -2.83 -18.77
CA ILE A 26 -11.07 -1.47 -18.97
C ILE A 26 -9.76 -1.39 -19.76
N SER A 27 -8.98 -2.47 -19.79
CA SER A 27 -7.69 -2.52 -20.48
C SER A 27 -7.82 -2.67 -22.00
N LYS A 28 -9.00 -3.03 -22.51
CA LYS A 28 -9.26 -3.17 -23.94
C LYS A 28 -8.99 -1.85 -24.69
N PRO A 29 -8.33 -1.86 -25.87
CA PRO A 29 -7.97 -0.64 -26.59
C PRO A 29 -9.15 0.30 -26.84
N LEU A 30 -10.28 -0.25 -27.29
CA LEU A 30 -11.52 0.51 -27.49
C LEU A 30 -12.01 1.15 -26.18
N MET A 31 -11.88 0.46 -25.05
CA MET A 31 -12.33 0.97 -23.76
C MET A 31 -11.46 2.12 -23.26
N LYS A 32 -10.14 2.04 -23.48
CA LYS A 32 -9.21 3.14 -23.18
C LYS A 32 -9.59 4.41 -23.95
N VAL A 33 -9.92 4.27 -25.23
CA VAL A 33 -10.38 5.40 -26.07
C VAL A 33 -11.70 5.95 -25.54
N LEU A 34 -12.69 5.09 -25.28
CA LEU A 34 -14.00 5.53 -24.77
C LEU A 34 -13.91 6.21 -23.39
N LEU A 35 -13.01 5.75 -22.52
CA LEU A 35 -12.75 6.37 -21.21
C LEU A 35 -12.06 7.73 -21.32
N ALA A 36 -11.36 8.01 -22.42
CA ALA A 36 -10.74 9.31 -22.67
C ALA A 36 -11.72 10.37 -23.18
N ILE A 37 -12.91 9.97 -23.65
CA ILE A 37 -13.91 10.90 -24.19
C ILE A 37 -14.79 11.46 -23.06
N PRO A 38 -14.79 12.80 -22.84
CA PRO A 38 -15.66 13.43 -21.84
C PRO A 38 -17.15 13.12 -22.10
N GLY A 39 -17.89 12.81 -21.04
CA GLY A 39 -19.32 12.48 -21.11
C GLY A 39 -19.59 10.98 -21.29
N ILE A 40 -18.93 10.32 -22.26
CA ILE A 40 -18.98 8.85 -22.40
C ILE A 40 -18.32 8.18 -21.19
N ASN A 41 -17.20 8.74 -20.74
CA ASN A 41 -16.48 8.27 -19.55
C ASN A 41 -17.39 8.19 -18.31
N ASN A 42 -18.27 9.17 -18.07
CA ASN A 42 -19.18 9.19 -16.93
C ASN A 42 -20.18 8.03 -16.96
N ILE A 43 -20.75 7.74 -18.13
CA ILE A 43 -21.69 6.61 -18.31
C ILE A 43 -20.97 5.29 -18.05
N LEU A 44 -19.77 5.15 -18.61
CA LEU A 44 -18.97 3.94 -18.48
C LEU A 44 -18.51 3.73 -17.04
N TYR A 45 -18.04 4.77 -16.35
CA TYR A 45 -17.70 4.73 -14.93
C TYR A 45 -18.91 4.33 -14.07
N SER A 46 -20.11 4.82 -14.39
CA SER A 46 -21.33 4.42 -13.69
C SER A 46 -21.61 2.92 -13.83
N LYS A 47 -21.52 2.39 -15.05
CA LYS A 47 -21.73 0.95 -15.31
C LYS A 47 -20.65 0.08 -14.66
N ILE A 48 -19.40 0.53 -14.68
CA ILE A 48 -18.29 -0.17 -14.02
C ILE A 48 -18.49 -0.19 -12.50
N ARG A 49 -18.87 0.95 -11.90
CA ARG A 49 -19.18 1.06 -10.47
C ARG A 49 -20.31 0.12 -10.09
N GLU A 50 -21.38 0.07 -10.86
CA GLU A 50 -22.51 -0.83 -10.63
C GLU A 50 -22.09 -2.31 -10.68
N LYS A 51 -21.35 -2.70 -11.73
CA LYS A 51 -20.84 -4.07 -11.88
C LYS A 51 -19.92 -4.47 -10.71
N PHE A 52 -19.06 -3.55 -10.29
CA PHE A 52 -18.20 -3.76 -9.12
C PHE A 52 -19.04 -3.87 -7.85
N SER A 53 -20.01 -2.98 -7.65
CA SER A 53 -20.88 -3.00 -6.49
C SER A 53 -21.66 -4.30 -6.37
N ASN A 54 -22.20 -4.80 -7.49
CA ASN A 54 -22.90 -6.07 -7.59
C ASN A 54 -22.00 -7.29 -7.29
N SER A 55 -20.68 -7.17 -7.49
CA SER A 55 -19.73 -8.23 -7.09
C SER A 55 -19.64 -8.39 -5.57
N PHE A 56 -20.13 -7.41 -4.80
CA PHE A 56 -20.27 -7.44 -3.35
C PHE A 56 -21.74 -7.33 -2.90
N GLY A 57 -22.70 -7.75 -3.73
CA GLY A 57 -24.12 -7.79 -3.37
C GLY A 57 -24.90 -6.47 -3.55
N GLY A 58 -24.26 -5.41 -4.07
CA GLY A 58 -24.94 -4.21 -4.57
C GLY A 58 -25.54 -3.27 -3.52
N ASN A 59 -25.24 -3.47 -2.23
CA ASN A 59 -25.90 -2.76 -1.12
C ASN A 59 -24.93 -2.11 -0.12
N PHE A 60 -23.63 -2.09 -0.42
CA PHE A 60 -22.67 -1.49 0.50
C PHE A 60 -22.70 0.04 0.44
N ILE A 61 -22.65 0.65 1.62
CA ILE A 61 -22.51 2.10 1.79
C ILE A 61 -21.04 2.52 1.78
N GLU A 62 -20.12 1.64 2.18
CA GLU A 62 -18.70 1.89 2.24
C GLU A 62 -17.89 0.59 2.30
N MET A 63 -16.71 0.60 1.69
CA MET A 63 -15.64 -0.38 1.90
C MET A 63 -14.51 0.22 2.72
N VAL A 64 -14.20 -0.37 3.87
CA VAL A 64 -13.04 -0.03 4.69
C VAL A 64 -11.93 -1.02 4.36
N ILE A 65 -10.82 -0.50 3.83
CA ILE A 65 -9.67 -1.28 3.42
C ILE A 65 -8.54 -1.01 4.40
N GLY A 66 -7.93 -2.06 4.96
CA GLY A 66 -6.86 -1.88 5.95
C GLY A 66 -5.96 -3.11 6.08
N GLY A 67 -4.94 -2.98 6.92
CA GLY A 67 -3.96 -4.03 7.20
C GLY A 67 -2.78 -4.12 6.22
N ALA A 68 -2.80 -3.36 5.13
CA ALA A 68 -1.66 -3.10 4.25
C ALA A 68 -1.93 -1.84 3.42
N ALA A 69 -0.90 -1.31 2.75
CA ALA A 69 -1.06 -0.25 1.77
C ALA A 69 -1.89 -0.74 0.57
N LEU A 70 -2.82 0.09 0.09
CA LEU A 70 -3.54 -0.15 -1.15
C LEU A 70 -2.68 0.32 -2.34
N ASN A 71 -2.67 -0.45 -3.42
CA ASN A 71 -2.04 -0.04 -4.67
C ASN A 71 -2.58 1.32 -5.17
N GLN A 72 -1.67 2.24 -5.51
CA GLN A 72 -2.02 3.62 -5.89
C GLN A 72 -2.87 3.72 -7.16
N ASP A 73 -2.67 2.86 -8.16
CA ASP A 73 -3.48 2.89 -9.38
C ASP A 73 -4.88 2.32 -9.12
N VAL A 74 -4.99 1.31 -8.24
CA VAL A 74 -6.29 0.81 -7.79
C VAL A 74 -7.04 1.90 -7.04
N GLU A 75 -6.36 2.60 -6.12
CA GLU A 75 -6.93 3.75 -5.41
C GLU A 75 -7.38 4.85 -6.39
N SER A 76 -6.49 5.28 -7.29
CA SER A 76 -6.76 6.31 -8.30
C SER A 76 -7.94 5.94 -9.18
N PHE A 77 -8.01 4.69 -9.63
CA PHE A 77 -9.12 4.20 -10.45
C PHE A 77 -10.43 4.15 -9.66
N PHE A 78 -10.41 3.68 -8.42
CA PHE A 78 -11.61 3.65 -7.56
C PHE A 78 -12.14 5.04 -7.26
N ARG A 79 -11.25 6.02 -7.06
CA ARG A 79 -11.63 7.44 -6.91
C ARG A 79 -12.28 8.00 -8.17
N LYS A 80 -11.74 7.68 -9.36
CA LYS A 80 -12.36 8.05 -10.66
C LYS A 80 -13.78 7.46 -10.80
N LEU A 81 -13.99 6.22 -10.34
CA LEU A 81 -15.30 5.59 -10.31
C LEU A 81 -16.27 6.19 -9.28
N LYS A 82 -15.77 6.99 -8.34
CA LYS A 82 -16.50 7.43 -7.14
C LYS A 82 -17.05 6.23 -6.36
N LEU A 83 -16.23 5.18 -6.22
CA LEU A 83 -16.56 4.07 -5.33
C LEU A 83 -16.51 4.55 -3.88
N PRO A 84 -17.45 4.15 -3.02
CA PRO A 84 -17.41 4.53 -1.62
C PRO A 84 -16.45 3.60 -0.87
N PHE A 85 -15.19 4.01 -0.81
CA PHE A 85 -14.14 3.28 -0.11
C PHE A 85 -13.27 4.23 0.72
N THR A 86 -12.63 3.69 1.74
CA THR A 86 -11.64 4.39 2.55
C THR A 86 -10.52 3.45 2.95
N ILE A 87 -9.36 4.02 3.25
CA ILE A 87 -8.21 3.31 3.79
C ILE A 87 -8.14 3.64 5.28
N GLY A 88 -8.22 2.60 6.12
CA GLY A 88 -8.09 2.71 7.57
C GLY A 88 -6.78 2.12 8.05
N TYR A 89 -6.26 2.69 9.13
CA TYR A 89 -5.03 2.21 9.78
C TYR A 89 -5.31 1.71 11.19
N GLY A 90 -4.63 0.64 11.56
CA GLY A 90 -4.73 -0.01 12.86
C GLY A 90 -3.73 -1.16 12.95
N MET A 91 -3.49 -1.63 14.18
CA MET A 91 -2.60 -2.75 14.46
C MET A 91 -3.17 -3.60 15.59
N THR A 92 -2.55 -4.75 15.88
CA THR A 92 -3.07 -5.65 16.93
C THR A 92 -2.89 -5.05 18.32
N GLU A 93 -1.82 -4.28 18.49
CA GLU A 93 -1.40 -3.60 19.71
C GLU A 93 -2.21 -2.31 19.98
N CYS A 94 -2.98 -1.83 19.00
CA CYS A 94 -3.84 -0.66 19.12
C CYS A 94 -5.11 -0.81 18.28
N GLY A 95 -6.17 -1.35 18.90
CA GLY A 95 -7.36 -1.82 18.20
C GLY A 95 -8.65 -1.05 18.56
N PRO A 96 -9.69 -1.09 17.70
CA PRO A 96 -9.71 -1.76 16.38
C PRO A 96 -9.14 -0.91 15.24
N LEU A 97 -9.02 0.41 15.45
CA LEU A 97 -8.49 1.38 14.49
C LEU A 97 -7.67 2.43 15.25
N ILE A 98 -6.58 2.87 14.61
CA ILE A 98 -5.83 4.06 14.98
C ILE A 98 -6.42 5.27 14.27
N SER A 99 -6.71 5.15 12.98
CA SER A 99 -7.24 6.24 12.18
C SER A 99 -8.23 5.78 11.11
N TYR A 100 -9.20 6.65 10.86
CA TYR A 100 -10.27 6.45 9.88
C TYR A 100 -10.83 7.80 9.42
N SER A 101 -11.23 7.85 8.16
CA SER A 101 -12.07 8.92 7.62
C SER A 101 -13.16 8.29 6.77
N PRO A 102 -14.42 8.75 6.84
CA PRO A 102 -15.46 8.34 5.91
C PRO A 102 -15.03 8.53 4.45
N TRP A 103 -15.50 7.68 3.54
CA TRP A 103 -15.19 7.75 2.10
C TRP A 103 -15.49 9.11 1.47
N SER A 104 -16.42 9.88 2.04
CA SER A 104 -16.78 11.22 1.59
C SER A 104 -15.73 12.28 1.93
N THR A 105 -14.86 12.04 2.91
CA THR A 105 -13.84 12.98 3.39
C THR A 105 -12.41 12.44 3.30
N THR A 106 -12.24 11.15 3.00
CA THR A 106 -10.92 10.51 2.88
C THR A 106 -10.06 11.16 1.78
N ARG A 107 -8.81 11.49 2.12
CA ARG A 107 -7.86 12.11 1.19
C ARG A 107 -7.07 11.05 0.42
N PRO A 108 -6.69 11.30 -0.85
CA PRO A 108 -5.83 10.38 -1.61
C PRO A 108 -4.54 10.05 -0.86
N GLY A 109 -4.21 8.76 -0.76
CA GLY A 109 -3.03 8.27 -0.04
C GLY A 109 -3.08 8.39 1.49
N ALA A 110 -4.11 8.99 2.07
CA ALA A 110 -4.26 9.08 3.51
C ALA A 110 -4.91 7.82 4.10
N SER A 111 -4.51 7.48 5.32
CA SER A 111 -5.07 6.39 6.13
C SER A 111 -6.09 6.89 7.17
N GLY A 112 -6.73 8.02 6.87
CA GLY A 112 -7.74 8.63 7.73
C GLY A 112 -7.16 9.58 8.79
N ARG A 113 -8.02 10.02 9.71
CA ARG A 113 -7.67 10.86 10.86
C ARG A 113 -7.71 10.06 12.15
N PRO A 114 -6.94 10.42 13.19
CA PRO A 114 -7.01 9.77 14.50
C PRO A 114 -8.45 9.57 14.96
N VAL A 115 -8.76 8.41 15.51
CA VAL A 115 -10.06 8.19 16.17
C VAL A 115 -10.10 8.93 17.51
N ASP A 116 -11.30 9.33 17.93
CA ASP A 116 -11.50 10.21 19.10
C ASP A 116 -10.99 9.64 20.44
N THR A 117 -10.69 8.33 20.50
CA THR A 117 -10.17 7.64 21.69
C THR A 117 -8.65 7.54 21.75
N LEU A 118 -7.95 8.12 20.77
CA LEU A 118 -6.50 8.07 20.66
C LEU A 118 -5.90 9.46 20.45
N GLU A 119 -4.87 9.75 21.24
CA GLU A 119 -3.86 10.72 20.88
C GLU A 119 -2.90 10.07 19.89
N VAL A 120 -2.61 10.77 18.79
CA VAL A 120 -1.66 10.34 17.76
C VAL A 120 -0.76 11.51 17.45
N THR A 121 0.55 11.26 17.42
CA THR A 121 1.54 12.22 16.95
C THR A 121 2.58 11.53 16.06
N ILE A 122 3.32 12.33 15.32
CA ILE A 122 4.49 11.90 14.56
C ILE A 122 5.72 12.31 15.37
N ASP A 123 6.55 11.36 15.76
CA ASP A 123 7.80 11.57 16.48
C ASP A 123 8.85 12.18 15.53
N SER A 124 8.77 13.49 15.36
CA SER A 124 9.53 14.29 14.40
C SER A 124 9.56 15.75 14.83
N SER A 125 10.59 16.49 14.41
CA SER A 125 10.72 17.91 14.70
C SER A 125 9.72 18.77 13.92
N ASP A 126 9.34 18.31 12.73
CA ASP A 126 8.27 18.87 11.90
C ASP A 126 7.33 17.76 11.39
N PRO A 127 6.27 17.41 12.13
CA PRO A 127 5.40 16.28 11.79
C PRO A 127 4.63 16.45 10.47
N TYR A 128 4.63 17.65 9.89
CA TYR A 128 3.95 17.96 8.64
C TYR A 128 4.82 17.74 7.39
N ASN A 129 6.15 17.80 7.54
CA ASN A 129 7.09 17.76 6.41
C ASN A 129 8.22 16.74 6.59
N GLU A 130 8.54 16.38 7.84
CA GLU A 130 9.57 15.42 8.19
C GLU A 130 8.93 14.11 8.67
N VAL A 131 9.29 13.03 8.00
CA VAL A 131 8.80 11.69 8.36
C VAL A 131 9.34 11.29 9.72
N GLY A 132 8.45 10.89 10.61
CA GLY A 132 8.76 10.34 11.93
C GLY A 132 7.98 9.07 12.20
N GLU A 133 8.21 8.48 13.38
CA GLU A 133 7.41 7.35 13.83
C GLU A 133 6.01 7.81 14.24
N ILE A 134 4.98 7.10 13.79
CA ILE A 134 3.62 7.30 14.27
C ILE A 134 3.56 6.69 15.68
N ILE A 135 3.36 7.51 16.70
CA ILE A 135 3.20 7.05 18.07
C ILE A 135 1.79 7.36 18.57
N VAL A 136 1.24 6.45 19.37
CA VAL A 136 -0.17 6.52 19.79
C VAL A 136 -0.33 6.31 21.29
N ARG A 137 -1.26 7.03 21.91
CA ARG A 137 -1.61 6.86 23.33
C ARG A 137 -3.12 6.94 23.49
N GLY A 138 -3.69 6.10 24.34
CA GLY A 138 -5.11 6.16 24.68
C GLY A 138 -5.70 4.80 24.98
N THR A 139 -7.03 4.73 25.05
CA THR A 139 -7.76 3.55 25.55
C THR A 139 -7.65 2.33 24.65
N ASN A 140 -7.26 2.53 23.39
CA ASN A 140 -7.17 1.47 22.39
C ASN A 140 -5.82 0.74 22.43
N VAL A 141 -4.81 1.31 23.12
CA VAL A 141 -3.47 0.73 23.27
C VAL A 141 -3.53 -0.50 24.18
N MET A 142 -2.80 -1.55 23.80
CA MET A 142 -2.68 -2.78 24.58
C MET A 142 -2.11 -2.53 25.99
N LEU A 143 -2.33 -3.48 26.90
CA LEU A 143 -1.70 -3.46 28.23
C LEU A 143 -0.23 -3.88 28.22
N GLY A 144 0.22 -4.53 27.15
CA GLY A 144 1.55 -5.11 27.01
C GLY A 144 1.52 -6.51 26.43
N TYR A 145 2.71 -7.03 26.10
CA TYR A 145 2.88 -8.38 25.58
C TYR A 145 2.85 -9.41 26.71
N TYR A 146 2.09 -10.49 26.50
CA TYR A 146 1.93 -11.54 27.50
C TYR A 146 3.27 -12.19 27.88
N LYS A 147 3.63 -12.11 29.16
CA LYS A 147 4.88 -12.65 29.74
C LYS A 147 6.16 -12.09 29.10
N ASN A 148 6.09 -10.92 28.47
CA ASN A 148 7.25 -10.29 27.85
C ASN A 148 7.31 -8.81 28.22
N GLU A 149 7.77 -8.54 29.44
CA GLU A 149 7.90 -7.19 30.00
C GLU A 149 8.95 -6.37 29.26
N GLU A 150 10.04 -6.99 28.79
CA GLU A 150 11.08 -6.34 28.00
C GLU A 150 10.51 -5.76 26.70
N ALA A 151 9.84 -6.58 25.89
CA ALA A 151 9.20 -6.10 24.66
C ALA A 151 8.06 -5.10 24.93
N THR A 152 7.40 -5.21 26.10
CA THR A 152 6.35 -4.25 26.50
C THR A 152 6.95 -2.88 26.74
N ASN A 153 8.06 -2.82 27.48
CA ASN A 153 8.76 -1.58 27.78
C ASN A 153 9.53 -1.01 26.58
N GLU A 154 9.86 -1.84 25.58
CA GLU A 154 10.38 -1.38 24.28
C GLU A 154 9.27 -0.74 23.43
N ALA A 155 8.06 -1.32 23.45
CA ALA A 155 6.95 -0.84 22.64
C ALA A 155 6.18 0.33 23.27
N ILE A 156 6.04 0.36 24.59
CA ILE A 156 5.29 1.39 25.32
C ILE A 156 6.25 2.13 26.23
N ASP A 157 6.39 3.44 26.00
CA ASP A 157 7.30 4.27 26.78
C ASP A 157 6.72 4.62 28.17
N LYS A 158 7.52 5.35 28.97
CA LYS A 158 7.15 5.75 30.33
C LYS A 158 6.01 6.77 30.37
N GLU A 159 5.71 7.43 29.26
CA GLU A 159 4.62 8.40 29.11
C GLU A 159 3.33 7.77 28.54
N GLY A 160 3.37 6.46 28.27
CA GLY A 160 2.25 5.67 27.75
C GLY A 160 2.11 5.72 26.23
N TRP A 161 3.10 6.22 25.49
CA TRP A 161 3.10 6.18 24.03
C TRP A 161 3.52 4.80 23.54
N LEU A 162 2.69 4.22 22.69
CA LEU A 162 3.00 3.03 21.91
C LEU A 162 3.76 3.45 20.64
N HIS A 163 4.99 2.96 20.51
CA HIS A 163 5.81 2.99 19.30
C HIS A 163 5.32 1.94 18.30
N THR A 164 4.69 2.39 17.20
CA THR A 164 4.05 1.49 16.23
C THR A 164 5.05 0.79 15.30
N GLY A 165 6.25 1.36 15.16
CA GLY A 165 7.23 1.03 14.14
C GLY A 165 6.83 1.44 12.72
N ASP A 166 5.70 2.13 12.56
CA ASP A 166 5.22 2.67 11.28
C ASP A 166 5.65 4.13 11.16
N LEU A 167 6.21 4.49 10.00
CA LEU A 167 6.69 5.83 9.72
C LEU A 167 5.65 6.59 8.89
N GLY A 168 5.49 7.88 9.16
CA GLY A 168 4.54 8.70 8.42
C GLY A 168 4.68 10.19 8.65
N VAL A 169 3.74 10.93 8.08
CA VAL A 169 3.50 12.36 8.32
C VAL A 169 2.02 12.59 8.57
N ILE A 170 1.68 13.72 9.19
CA ILE A 170 0.29 14.16 9.37
C ILE A 170 0.09 15.50 8.67
N ASP A 171 -1.05 15.70 8.00
CA ASP A 171 -1.35 17.01 7.41
C ASP A 171 -2.05 17.96 8.40
N ARG A 172 -2.25 19.21 7.99
CA ARG A 172 -2.92 20.24 8.80
C ARG A 172 -4.41 19.95 9.06
N GLU A 173 -5.01 19.03 8.32
CA GLU A 173 -6.38 18.56 8.53
C GLU A 173 -6.43 17.31 9.45
N GLY A 174 -5.27 16.83 9.91
CA GLY A 174 -5.14 15.65 10.77
C GLY A 174 -5.11 14.31 10.02
N ASN A 175 -4.98 14.31 8.69
CA ASN A 175 -4.90 13.06 7.93
C ASN A 175 -3.49 12.46 8.02
N ILE A 176 -3.42 11.16 8.33
CA ILE A 176 -2.15 10.43 8.47
C ILE A 176 -1.77 9.80 7.13
N TYR A 177 -0.50 9.95 6.75
CA TYR A 177 0.10 9.37 5.55
C TYR A 177 1.24 8.44 5.95
N ILE A 178 0.99 7.13 5.84
CA ILE A 178 1.97 6.10 6.14
C ILE A 178 2.98 6.01 4.99
N LYS A 179 4.27 6.03 5.33
CA LYS A 179 5.40 5.98 4.39
C LYS A 179 6.08 4.62 4.35
N GLY A 180 6.14 3.91 5.47
CA GLY A 180 6.79 2.60 5.54
C GLY A 180 7.01 2.15 6.97
N ARG A 181 7.93 1.19 7.17
CA ARG A 181 8.30 0.67 8.49
C ARG A 181 9.69 1.16 8.88
N SER A 182 9.88 1.54 10.14
CA SER A 182 11.18 2.00 10.66
C SER A 182 12.29 0.97 10.44
N LYS A 183 11.99 -0.31 10.69
CA LYS A 183 12.91 -1.45 10.49
C LYS A 183 13.25 -1.73 9.02
N ASN A 184 12.49 -1.21 8.07
CA ASN A 184 12.70 -1.43 6.64
C ASN A 184 13.37 -0.25 5.93
N MET A 185 13.47 0.90 6.60
CA MET A 185 14.04 2.12 6.04
C MET A 185 15.49 1.88 5.58
N LEU A 186 15.80 2.31 4.37
CA LEU A 186 17.14 2.26 3.80
C LEU A 186 17.77 3.65 3.87
N LEU A 187 19.06 3.70 4.17
CA LEU A 187 19.86 4.93 4.03
C LEU A 187 20.44 4.98 2.62
N GLY A 188 20.07 6.02 1.87
CA GLY A 188 20.66 6.32 0.57
C GLY A 188 22.12 6.74 0.68
N SER A 189 22.85 6.68 -0.43
CA SER A 189 24.25 7.10 -0.49
C SER A 189 24.46 8.59 -0.16
N SER A 190 23.42 9.42 -0.32
CA SER A 190 23.38 10.83 0.07
C SER A 190 22.98 11.06 1.54
N GLY A 191 22.76 10.00 2.32
CA GLY A 191 22.25 10.07 3.70
C GLY A 191 20.74 10.29 3.81
N GLN A 192 20.02 10.30 2.68
CA GLN A 192 18.56 10.46 2.68
C GLN A 192 17.85 9.16 3.06
N ASN A 193 16.78 9.27 3.85
CA ASN A 193 15.92 8.15 4.19
C ASN A 193 15.10 7.72 2.97
N ILE A 194 15.14 6.42 2.68
CA ILE A 194 14.42 5.79 1.57
C ILE A 194 13.46 4.77 2.18
N TYR A 195 12.17 4.92 1.85
CA TYR A 195 11.12 4.00 2.25
C TYR A 195 10.87 3.02 1.10
N PRO A 196 11.43 1.80 1.15
CA PRO A 196 11.37 0.88 0.01
C PRO A 196 9.93 0.51 -0.38
N GLU A 197 8.99 0.51 0.57
CA GLU A 197 7.59 0.24 0.33
C GLU A 197 6.95 1.23 -0.67
N GLU A 198 7.41 2.48 -0.72
CA GLU A 198 6.95 3.48 -1.69
C GLU A 198 7.34 3.07 -3.12
N ILE A 199 8.57 2.62 -3.30
CA ILE A 199 9.10 2.15 -4.58
C ILE A 199 8.42 0.83 -4.98
N GLU A 200 8.31 -0.11 -4.04
CA GLU A 200 7.69 -1.41 -4.25
C GLU A 200 6.22 -1.29 -4.63
N SER A 201 5.49 -0.33 -4.07
CA SER A 201 4.10 -0.07 -4.47
C SER A 201 4.00 0.27 -5.96
N LEU A 202 4.95 1.05 -6.49
CA LEU A 202 5.01 1.39 -7.91
C LEU A 202 5.40 0.18 -8.77
N ILE A 203 6.32 -0.66 -8.30
CA ILE A 203 6.78 -1.86 -9.01
C ILE A 203 5.69 -2.95 -9.04
N ASN A 204 5.08 -3.26 -7.89
CA ASN A 204 4.02 -4.27 -7.73
C ASN A 204 2.76 -3.99 -8.54
N ASN A 205 2.63 -2.76 -9.03
CA ASN A 205 1.53 -2.31 -9.86
C ASN A 205 1.75 -2.57 -11.35
N GLN A 206 2.96 -2.93 -11.75
CA GLN A 206 3.29 -3.16 -13.15
C GLN A 206 2.84 -4.55 -13.61
N ASN A 207 2.65 -4.70 -14.92
CA ASN A 207 2.37 -6.01 -15.49
C ASN A 207 3.55 -6.96 -15.24
N TYR A 208 3.25 -8.26 -15.14
CA TYR A 208 4.22 -9.33 -14.93
C TYR A 208 4.95 -9.29 -13.59
N VAL A 209 4.61 -8.38 -12.68
CA VAL A 209 5.11 -8.36 -11.31
C VAL A 209 4.07 -8.97 -10.39
N ALA A 210 4.42 -10.07 -9.71
CA ALA A 210 3.62 -10.60 -8.62
C ALA A 210 3.97 -9.87 -7.32
N GLU A 211 5.26 -9.79 -7.00
CA GLU A 211 5.78 -9.17 -5.77
C GLU A 211 7.18 -8.60 -6.01
N SER A 212 7.56 -7.62 -5.19
CA SER A 212 8.89 -7.03 -5.22
C SER A 212 9.40 -6.70 -3.83
N VAL A 213 10.73 -6.79 -3.65
CA VAL A 213 11.44 -6.33 -2.46
C VAL A 213 12.61 -5.46 -2.92
N VAL A 214 12.62 -4.20 -2.49
CA VAL A 214 13.71 -3.25 -2.71
C VAL A 214 14.70 -3.37 -1.57
N ILE A 215 15.95 -3.63 -1.91
CA ILE A 215 17.08 -3.78 -1.00
C ILE A 215 18.19 -2.79 -1.36
N SER A 216 19.10 -2.56 -0.41
CA SER A 216 20.36 -1.89 -0.68
C SER A 216 21.46 -2.93 -0.89
N GLU A 217 22.17 -2.85 -2.01
CA GLU A 217 23.33 -3.69 -2.36
C GLU A 217 24.43 -2.76 -2.89
N ASP A 218 25.60 -2.77 -2.25
CA ASP A 218 26.72 -1.88 -2.59
C ASP A 218 26.33 -0.40 -2.69
N GLN A 219 25.55 0.08 -1.70
CA GLN A 219 25.02 1.46 -1.61
C GLN A 219 24.10 1.87 -2.78
N LYS A 220 23.56 0.87 -3.50
CA LYS A 220 22.61 1.08 -4.59
C LYS A 220 21.32 0.34 -4.32
N LEU A 221 20.20 0.93 -4.72
CA LEU A 221 18.91 0.27 -4.62
C LEU A 221 18.78 -0.80 -5.72
N VAL A 222 18.41 -2.01 -5.33
CA VAL A 222 18.11 -3.13 -6.23
C VAL A 222 16.72 -3.65 -5.88
N ALA A 223 15.84 -3.79 -6.89
CA ALA A 223 14.55 -4.43 -6.70
C ALA A 223 14.64 -5.91 -7.09
N LEU A 224 14.40 -6.79 -6.12
CA LEU A 224 14.14 -8.20 -6.36
C LEU A 224 12.68 -8.34 -6.81
N ILE A 225 12.43 -8.93 -7.96
CA ILE A 225 11.09 -9.03 -8.54
C ILE A 225 10.72 -10.49 -8.74
N PHE A 226 9.66 -10.93 -8.05
CA PHE A 226 9.01 -12.21 -8.30
C PHE A 226 7.96 -12.05 -9.42
N PRO A 227 8.12 -12.71 -10.58
CA PRO A 227 7.24 -12.49 -11.71
C PRO A 227 5.84 -13.13 -11.55
N ASP A 228 4.82 -12.50 -12.13
CA ASP A 228 3.47 -13.08 -12.24
C ASP A 228 3.43 -14.08 -13.40
N ALA A 229 3.68 -15.35 -13.07
CA ALA A 229 3.70 -16.45 -14.03
C ALA A 229 2.35 -16.68 -14.74
N ASP A 230 1.22 -16.34 -14.11
CA ASP A 230 -0.10 -16.49 -14.73
C ASP A 230 -0.30 -15.43 -15.82
N GLN A 231 0.06 -14.18 -15.52
CA GLN A 231 -0.01 -13.08 -16.50
C GLN A 231 0.97 -13.32 -17.66
N MET A 232 2.20 -13.76 -17.38
CA MET A 232 3.19 -14.08 -18.43
C MET A 232 2.68 -15.17 -19.39
N LYS A 233 2.04 -16.23 -18.86
CA LYS A 233 1.44 -17.29 -19.67
C LYS A 233 0.28 -16.77 -20.53
N MET A 234 -0.55 -15.89 -19.97
CA MET A 234 -1.67 -15.30 -20.71
C MET A 234 -1.21 -14.49 -21.92
N ASP A 235 -0.13 -13.73 -21.75
CA ASP A 235 0.40 -12.83 -22.78
C ASP A 235 1.49 -13.48 -23.66
N ASN A 236 1.79 -14.77 -23.44
CA ASN A 236 2.86 -15.53 -24.11
C ASN A 236 4.25 -14.87 -24.01
N VAL A 237 4.55 -14.27 -22.86
CA VAL A 237 5.84 -13.63 -22.57
C VAL A 237 6.85 -14.67 -22.09
N THR A 238 8.02 -14.72 -22.71
CA THR A 238 9.11 -15.62 -22.31
C THR A 238 10.01 -14.97 -21.25
N THR A 239 10.77 -15.79 -20.52
CA THR A 239 11.76 -15.30 -19.53
C THR A 239 12.81 -14.39 -20.18
N ASP A 240 13.19 -14.67 -21.43
CA ASP A 240 14.19 -13.86 -22.15
C ASP A 240 13.68 -12.45 -22.49
N GLN A 241 12.37 -12.30 -22.68
CA GLN A 241 11.73 -10.99 -22.88
C GLN A 241 11.55 -10.23 -21.56
N LEU A 242 11.58 -10.94 -20.43
CA LEU A 242 11.28 -10.34 -19.13
C LEU A 242 12.36 -9.35 -18.69
N GLU A 243 13.63 -9.63 -18.98
CA GLU A 243 14.73 -8.74 -18.61
C GLU A 243 14.62 -7.37 -19.30
N SER A 244 14.31 -7.34 -20.60
CA SER A 244 14.14 -6.08 -21.33
C SER A 244 12.89 -5.32 -20.90
N LEU A 245 11.79 -6.02 -20.64
CA LEU A 245 10.56 -5.43 -20.09
C LEU A 245 10.79 -4.81 -18.71
N PHE A 246 11.51 -5.49 -17.83
CA PHE A 246 11.84 -4.99 -16.49
C PHE A 246 12.82 -3.83 -16.53
N GLU A 247 13.76 -3.82 -17.48
CA GLU A 247 14.65 -2.66 -17.64
C GLU A 247 13.89 -1.42 -18.12
N GLN A 248 12.99 -1.56 -19.10
CA GLN A 248 12.13 -0.45 -19.51
C GLN A 248 11.26 0.05 -18.35
N MET A 249 10.62 -0.88 -17.63
CA MET A 249 9.81 -0.59 -16.46
C MET A 249 10.59 0.16 -15.37
N ARG A 250 11.84 -0.23 -15.13
CA ARG A 250 12.72 0.44 -14.15
C ARG A 250 12.97 1.90 -14.52
N LEU A 251 13.20 2.18 -15.80
CA LEU A 251 13.39 3.55 -16.30
C LEU A 251 12.12 4.39 -16.10
N GLU A 252 10.96 3.87 -16.52
CA GLU A 252 9.66 4.54 -16.36
C GLU A 252 9.30 4.80 -14.88
N ILE A 253 9.63 3.88 -13.98
CA ILE A 253 9.41 4.07 -12.54
C ILE A 253 10.36 5.14 -11.99
N ASN A 254 11.64 5.13 -12.36
CA ASN A 254 12.60 6.11 -11.89
C ASN A 254 12.26 7.54 -12.33
N GLU A 255 11.60 7.74 -13.48
CA GLU A 255 11.09 9.05 -13.91
C GLU A 255 10.03 9.63 -12.96
N ARG A 256 9.35 8.78 -12.18
CA ARG A 256 8.32 9.16 -11.22
C ARG A 256 8.87 9.37 -9.80
N LEU A 257 10.13 9.00 -9.57
CA LEU A 257 10.77 9.02 -8.26
C LEU A 257 11.74 10.20 -8.15
N ALA A 258 12.01 10.62 -6.91
CA ALA A 258 13.14 11.50 -6.66
C ALA A 258 14.46 10.76 -6.99
N SER A 259 15.46 11.49 -7.46
CA SER A 259 16.71 10.90 -7.96
C SER A 259 17.43 9.99 -6.97
N TYR A 260 17.34 10.27 -5.67
CA TYR A 260 17.95 9.46 -4.60
C TYR A 260 17.20 8.15 -4.32
N MET A 261 15.97 8.01 -4.81
CA MET A 261 15.16 6.79 -4.72
C MET A 261 15.27 5.92 -5.98
N ASN A 262 16.10 6.32 -6.95
CA ASN A 262 16.22 5.58 -8.20
C ASN A 262 16.74 4.17 -7.98
N VAL A 263 15.99 3.19 -8.49
CA VAL A 263 16.40 1.79 -8.47
C VAL A 263 17.45 1.58 -9.55
N SER A 264 18.62 1.12 -9.14
CA SER A 264 19.76 0.89 -10.04
C SER A 264 19.57 -0.33 -10.93
N LYS A 265 18.92 -1.38 -10.41
CA LYS A 265 18.71 -2.62 -11.15
C LYS A 265 17.45 -3.36 -10.69
N PHE A 266 16.72 -3.94 -11.64
CA PHE A 266 15.71 -4.96 -11.36
C PHE A 266 16.36 -6.33 -11.53
N ARG A 267 16.16 -7.21 -10.56
CA ARG A 267 16.70 -8.58 -10.55
C ARG A 267 15.55 -9.56 -10.40
N VAL A 268 15.41 -10.47 -11.34
CA VAL A 268 14.40 -11.52 -11.26
C VAL A 268 14.71 -12.43 -10.08
N HIS A 269 13.74 -12.52 -9.15
CA HIS A 269 13.71 -13.50 -8.07
C HIS A 269 12.80 -14.64 -8.50
N ARG A 270 13.33 -15.87 -8.56
CA ARG A 270 12.63 -17.01 -9.19
C ARG A 270 11.62 -17.69 -8.27
N GLU A 271 11.79 -17.53 -6.97
CA GLU A 271 10.97 -18.18 -5.95
C GLU A 271 10.02 -17.15 -5.32
N GLU A 272 8.88 -17.61 -4.83
CA GLU A 272 7.97 -16.74 -4.08
C GLU A 272 8.66 -16.30 -2.78
N PHE A 273 8.49 -15.03 -2.39
CA PHE A 273 9.09 -14.55 -1.16
C PHE A 273 8.49 -15.25 0.06
N ASP A 274 9.36 -15.56 1.04
CA ASP A 274 8.98 -16.13 2.32
C ASP A 274 8.08 -15.16 3.09
N LYS A 275 6.97 -15.66 3.63
CA LYS A 275 5.93 -14.83 4.26
C LYS A 275 5.61 -15.25 5.69
N THR A 276 5.10 -14.30 6.46
CA THR A 276 4.45 -14.56 7.76
C THR A 276 3.07 -15.21 7.56
N PRO A 277 2.43 -15.74 8.61
CA PRO A 277 1.04 -16.21 8.53
C PRO A 277 0.05 -15.12 8.05
N LYS A 278 0.35 -13.84 8.31
CA LYS A 278 -0.40 -12.68 7.80
C LYS A 278 -0.10 -12.34 6.33
N ARG A 279 0.70 -13.16 5.64
CA ARG A 279 1.16 -13.02 4.24
C ARG A 279 2.06 -11.80 3.97
N THR A 280 2.69 -11.23 5.00
CA THR A 280 3.69 -10.17 4.84
C THR A 280 5.06 -10.79 4.53
N ILE A 281 5.81 -10.22 3.59
CA ILE A 281 7.15 -10.69 3.19
C ILE A 281 8.14 -10.55 4.36
N LYS A 282 8.92 -11.62 4.63
CA LYS A 282 10.02 -11.66 5.60
C LYS A 282 11.28 -11.02 5.01
N ARG A 283 11.28 -9.69 4.88
CA ARG A 283 12.33 -8.90 4.22
C ARG A 283 13.76 -9.18 4.71
N PHE A 284 13.91 -9.47 6.01
CA PHE A 284 15.20 -9.75 6.64
C PHE A 284 15.95 -10.94 6.02
N LEU A 285 15.27 -11.82 5.30
CA LEU A 285 15.89 -12.94 4.56
C LEU A 285 16.56 -12.51 3.25
N TYR A 286 16.24 -11.31 2.76
CA TYR A 286 16.66 -10.81 1.44
C TYR A 286 17.59 -9.60 1.52
N THR A 287 17.64 -8.93 2.67
CA THR A 287 18.57 -7.85 2.97
C THR A 287 19.84 -8.45 3.57
N LYS A 288 21.01 -8.23 2.96
CA LYS A 288 22.29 -8.55 3.61
C LYS A 288 22.47 -7.61 4.80
N SER A 289 22.64 -8.18 5.98
CA SER A 289 23.12 -7.48 7.19
C SER A 289 24.54 -6.99 7.02
#